data_AF-A0A3B9MV09-F1
#
_entry.id   AF-A0A3B9MV09-F1
#
_cell.length_a   1.000
_cell.length_b   1.000
_cell.length_c   1.000
_cell.angle_alpha   90.00
_cell.angle_beta   90.00
_cell.angle_gamma   90.00
#
_symmetry.space_group_name_H-M   'P 1'
#
loop_
_entity.id
_entity.type
_entity.pdbx_description
1 polymer ?
#
loop_
_entity_poly.entity_id
_entity_poly.type
_entity_poly.pdbx_seq_one_letter_code
_entity_poly.pdbx_strand_id
1 'polypeptide(L)'
;MSAIILCKEGGAQAPYELKIIKKRIYSVEELCCFIYSNVYICDEELLKYELYEWLREECGLNDLYASITEIRNSGDEAYKIAADIFAYTDYLNKQEREAVCERIRKASLLSATERRKSRTDLLFLDDRYEEALAGYEELLKEEMGRDNKFTHYLLYNIACCYGRLFYFDIAADWFKKASESKYGDDEDKAALSFCERMIKEE
;
A
#
# COMPACT_ATOMS: atom_id res chain seq x y z
N MET A 1 -15.88 4.39 8.79
CA MET A 1 -17.00 4.82 7.90
C MET A 1 -17.69 3.57 7.39
N SER A 2 -18.98 3.39 7.68
CA SER A 2 -19.82 2.31 7.16
C SER A 2 -20.93 2.91 6.27
N ALA A 3 -20.53 3.77 5.33
CA ALA A 3 -21.43 4.35 4.35
C ALA A 3 -21.18 3.65 3.02
N ILE A 4 -22.23 3.06 2.44
CA ILE A 4 -22.19 2.52 1.08
C ILE A 4 -22.24 3.72 0.13
N ILE A 5 -21.19 3.92 -0.64
CA ILE A 5 -21.14 4.94 -1.69
C ILE A 5 -21.60 4.26 -2.97
N LEU A 6 -22.75 4.68 -3.48
CA LEU A 6 -23.28 4.18 -4.74
C LEU A 6 -22.50 4.84 -5.88
N CYS A 7 -21.88 4.04 -6.76
CA CYS A 7 -21.29 4.58 -7.98
C CYS A 7 -22.42 5.22 -8.80
N LYS A 8 -22.24 6.46 -9.26
CA LYS A 8 -23.20 7.10 -10.16
C LYS A 8 -23.27 6.29 -11.47
N GLU A 9 -24.46 6.17 -12.06
CA GLU A 9 -24.72 5.26 -13.19
C GLU A 9 -23.69 5.39 -14.33
N GLY A 10 -23.21 4.26 -14.88
CA GLY A 10 -22.31 4.23 -16.04
C GLY A 10 -20.84 3.93 -15.72
N GLY A 11 -20.54 2.79 -15.09
CA GLY A 11 -19.16 2.34 -14.89
C GLY A 11 -18.38 2.18 -16.21
N ALA A 12 -17.07 2.37 -16.15
CA ALA A 12 -16.13 2.21 -17.24
C ALA A 12 -16.31 0.86 -17.95
N GLN A 13 -16.32 0.85 -19.29
CA GLN A 13 -16.44 -0.39 -20.06
C GLN A 13 -15.14 -1.19 -20.00
N ALA A 14 -14.00 -0.51 -20.07
CA ALA A 14 -12.68 -1.07 -19.78
C ALA A 14 -12.22 -0.63 -18.37
N PRO A 15 -11.96 -1.56 -17.45
CA PRO A 15 -11.46 -1.20 -16.13
C PRO A 15 -10.02 -0.71 -16.15
N TYR A 16 -9.68 0.17 -15.20
CA TYR A 16 -8.30 0.53 -14.91
C TYR A 16 -7.67 -0.50 -13.96
N GLU A 17 -6.50 -1.02 -14.32
CA GLU A 17 -5.79 -1.99 -13.49
C GLU A 17 -4.76 -1.28 -12.59
N LEU A 18 -5.04 -1.28 -11.29
CA LEU A 18 -4.11 -0.82 -10.25
C LEU A 18 -2.99 -1.86 -10.11
N LYS A 19 -1.88 -1.65 -10.83
CA LYS A 19 -0.76 -2.60 -10.90
C LYS A 19 -0.19 -2.97 -9.54
N ILE A 20 -0.14 -2.02 -8.59
CA ILE A 20 0.43 -2.27 -7.26
C ILE A 20 -0.36 -3.35 -6.52
N ILE A 21 -1.69 -3.28 -6.54
CA ILE A 21 -2.58 -4.18 -5.79
C ILE A 21 -3.28 -5.22 -6.67
N LYS A 22 -3.00 -5.24 -7.97
CA LYS A 22 -3.61 -6.14 -8.97
C LYS A 22 -5.15 -6.13 -8.91
N LYS A 23 -5.75 -4.97 -8.57
CA LYS A 23 -7.21 -4.78 -8.56
C LYS A 23 -7.64 -3.94 -9.74
N ARG A 24 -8.82 -4.26 -10.25
CA ARG A 24 -9.49 -3.53 -11.32
C ARG A 24 -10.50 -2.58 -10.71
N ILE A 25 -10.50 -1.34 -11.16
CA ILE A 25 -11.50 -0.33 -10.81
C ILE A 25 -12.30 0.04 -12.05
N TYR A 26 -13.59 0.29 -11.85
CA TYR A 26 -14.60 0.53 -12.87
C TYR A 26 -15.25 1.92 -12.72
N SER A 27 -14.95 2.63 -11.63
CA SER A 27 -15.55 3.95 -11.36
C SER A 27 -14.58 4.89 -10.65
N VAL A 28 -14.91 6.18 -10.69
CA VAL A 28 -14.14 7.20 -9.98
C VAL A 28 -14.35 7.11 -8.47
N GLU A 29 -15.50 6.61 -8.01
CA GLU A 29 -15.74 6.33 -6.59
C GLU A 29 -14.83 5.21 -6.06
N GLU A 30 -14.59 4.16 -6.85
CA GLU A 30 -13.61 3.13 -6.50
C GLU A 30 -12.18 3.68 -6.49
N LEU A 31 -11.86 4.59 -7.42
CA LEU A 31 -10.59 5.31 -7.40
C LEU A 31 -10.43 6.13 -6.11
N CYS A 32 -11.48 6.86 -5.70
CA CYS A 32 -11.49 7.59 -4.43
C CYS A 32 -11.30 6.66 -3.23
N CYS A 33 -11.95 5.49 -3.23
CA CYS A 33 -11.77 4.48 -2.19
C CYS A 33 -10.33 3.97 -2.12
N PHE A 34 -9.73 3.71 -3.28
CA PHE A 34 -8.33 3.31 -3.38
C PHE A 34 -7.39 4.39 -2.82
N ILE A 35 -7.54 5.64 -3.26
CA ILE A 35 -6.68 6.76 -2.80
C ILE A 35 -6.82 6.94 -1.28
N TYR A 36 -8.05 6.92 -0.75
CA TYR A 36 -8.32 7.10 0.67
C TYR A 36 -7.69 5.99 1.53
N SER A 37 -7.76 4.75 1.06
CA SER A 37 -7.24 3.58 1.79
C SER A 37 -5.73 3.45 1.69
N ASN A 38 -5.13 3.93 0.59
CA ASN A 38 -3.73 3.66 0.22
C ASN A 38 -2.88 4.94 0.11
N VAL A 39 -3.08 5.88 1.03
CA VAL A 39 -2.44 7.21 1.05
C VAL A 39 -0.92 7.19 0.90
N TYR A 40 -0.25 6.13 1.39
CA TYR A 40 1.21 6.02 1.37
C TYR A 40 1.81 5.58 0.03
N ILE A 41 0.99 5.06 -0.88
CA ILE A 41 1.42 4.52 -2.18
C ILE A 41 0.60 5.06 -3.37
N CYS A 42 -0.46 5.83 -3.10
CA CYS A 42 -1.36 6.28 -4.14
C CYS A 42 -0.70 7.27 -5.10
N ASP A 43 0.37 7.95 -4.69
CA ASP A 43 1.12 8.89 -5.52
C ASP A 43 1.72 8.21 -6.77
N GLU A 44 2.21 6.98 -6.64
CA GLU A 44 2.73 6.19 -7.76
C GLU A 44 1.67 5.95 -8.85
N GLU A 45 0.40 5.75 -8.48
CA GLU A 45 -0.70 5.58 -9.43
C GLU A 45 -1.25 6.92 -9.92
N LEU A 46 -1.40 7.88 -9.01
CA LEU A 46 -1.95 9.21 -9.29
C LEU A 46 -1.14 10.01 -10.29
N LEU A 47 0.16 9.70 -10.46
CA LEU A 47 1.05 10.39 -11.39
C LEU A 47 1.12 9.73 -12.78
N LYS A 48 0.49 8.56 -12.97
CA LYS A 48 0.52 7.83 -14.25
C LYS A 48 -0.39 8.48 -15.27
N TYR A 49 0.11 8.58 -16.50
CA TYR A 49 -0.65 9.16 -17.60
C TYR A 49 -1.85 8.29 -17.97
N GLU A 50 -1.70 6.97 -17.89
CA GLU A 50 -2.72 5.99 -18.20
C GLU A 50 -3.98 6.15 -17.33
N LEU A 51 -3.83 6.62 -16.08
CA LEU A 51 -4.96 6.88 -15.19
C LEU A 51 -5.82 8.03 -15.74
N TYR A 52 -5.20 9.09 -16.25
CA TYR A 52 -5.93 10.25 -16.74
C TYR A 52 -6.61 9.97 -18.06
N GLU A 53 -5.95 9.24 -18.96
CA GLU A 53 -6.58 8.78 -20.20
C GLU A 53 -7.79 7.92 -19.90
N TRP A 54 -7.70 7.01 -18.94
CA TRP A 54 -8.84 6.22 -18.49
C TRP A 54 -9.98 7.09 -17.94
N LEU A 55 -9.69 8.09 -17.09
CA LEU A 55 -10.70 9.02 -16.60
C LEU A 55 -11.42 9.78 -17.73
N ARG A 56 -10.69 10.12 -18.80
CA ARG A 56 -11.25 10.82 -19.97
C ARG A 56 -12.08 9.88 -20.85
N GLU A 57 -11.50 8.75 -21.24
CA GLU A 57 -12.03 7.88 -22.30
C GLU A 57 -13.11 6.95 -21.78
N GLU A 58 -12.90 6.36 -20.60
CA GLU A 58 -13.79 5.35 -20.05
C GLU A 58 -14.82 5.94 -19.08
N CYS A 59 -14.43 6.95 -18.28
CA CYS A 59 -15.36 7.61 -17.37
C CYS A 59 -15.99 8.88 -17.97
N GLY A 60 -15.55 9.34 -19.14
CA GLY A 60 -16.09 10.53 -19.82
C GLY A 60 -15.78 11.87 -19.13
N LEU A 61 -14.82 11.91 -18.21
CA LEU A 61 -14.57 13.06 -17.33
C LEU A 61 -13.59 14.06 -17.95
N ASN A 62 -13.99 14.71 -19.03
CA ASN A 62 -13.15 15.66 -19.77
C ASN A 62 -12.71 16.88 -18.92
N ASP A 63 -13.60 17.40 -18.07
CA ASP A 63 -13.30 18.54 -17.21
C ASP A 63 -12.23 18.18 -16.16
N LEU A 64 -12.34 16.97 -15.59
CA LEU A 64 -11.36 16.45 -14.63
C LEU A 64 -10.00 16.23 -15.31
N TYR A 65 -9.98 15.67 -16.53
CA TYR A 65 -8.77 15.50 -17.32
C TYR A 65 -8.07 16.85 -17.61
N ALA A 66 -8.84 17.89 -17.97
CA ALA A 66 -8.30 19.23 -18.21
C ALA A 66 -7.68 19.82 -16.93
N SER A 67 -8.39 19.76 -15.80
CA SER A 67 -7.92 20.25 -14.50
C SER A 67 -6.63 19.55 -14.05
N ILE A 68 -6.58 18.22 -14.16
CA ILE A 68 -5.37 17.45 -13.86
C ILE A 68 -4.22 17.88 -14.76
N THR A 69 -4.46 18.07 -16.07
CA THR A 69 -3.43 18.51 -17.03
C THR A 69 -2.83 19.87 -16.65
N GLU A 70 -3.63 20.80 -16.14
CA GLU A 70 -3.14 22.08 -15.63
C GLU A 70 -2.24 21.91 -14.39
N ILE A 71 -2.65 21.05 -13.45
CA ILE A 71 -1.84 20.72 -12.27
C ILE A 71 -0.48 20.15 -12.70
N ARG A 72 -0.46 19.29 -13.71
CA ARG A 72 0.78 18.70 -14.23
C ARG A 72 1.76 19.75 -14.73
N ASN A 73 1.26 20.68 -15.53
CA ASN A 73 2.06 21.80 -16.04
C ASN A 73 2.63 22.69 -14.92
N SER A 74 2.03 22.66 -13.73
CA SER A 74 2.45 23.46 -12.57
C SER A 74 3.43 22.76 -11.61
N GLY A 75 3.67 21.45 -11.75
CA GLY A 75 4.62 20.73 -10.90
C GLY A 75 4.29 19.27 -10.53
N ASP A 76 3.29 18.63 -11.17
CA ASP A 76 2.97 17.19 -11.00
C ASP A 76 2.81 16.77 -9.50
N GLU A 77 2.04 17.53 -8.72
CA GLU A 77 1.84 17.24 -7.29
C GLU A 77 0.65 16.29 -7.04
N ALA A 78 0.93 15.04 -6.66
CA ALA A 78 -0.09 13.99 -6.48
C ALA A 78 -1.25 14.36 -5.52
N TYR A 79 -0.99 15.12 -4.45
CA TYR A 79 -2.06 15.52 -3.52
C TYR A 79 -3.06 16.51 -4.12
N LYS A 80 -2.63 17.34 -5.10
CA LYS A 80 -3.53 18.24 -5.84
C LYS A 80 -4.41 17.44 -6.79
N ILE A 81 -3.83 16.46 -7.49
CA ILE A 81 -4.58 15.52 -8.35
C ILE A 81 -5.62 14.76 -7.53
N ALA A 82 -5.25 14.23 -6.36
CA ALA A 82 -6.20 13.60 -5.44
C ALA A 82 -7.30 14.57 -5.00
N ALA A 83 -6.98 15.83 -4.72
CA ALA A 83 -7.96 16.84 -4.33
C ALA A 83 -9.00 17.09 -5.44
N ASP A 84 -8.56 17.16 -6.69
CA ASP A 84 -9.45 17.33 -7.85
C ASP A 84 -10.37 16.12 -8.04
N ILE A 85 -9.82 14.89 -7.95
CA ILE A 85 -10.60 13.65 -8.04
C ILE A 85 -11.65 13.59 -6.92
N PHE A 86 -11.26 13.89 -5.67
CA PHE A 86 -12.20 13.95 -4.54
C PHE A 86 -13.17 15.12 -4.59
N ALA A 87 -12.89 16.17 -5.36
CA ALA A 87 -13.83 17.28 -5.56
C ALA A 87 -14.87 16.95 -6.64
N TYR A 88 -14.53 16.08 -7.58
CA TYR A 88 -15.44 15.58 -8.61
C TYR A 88 -16.46 14.59 -8.05
N THR A 89 -16.11 13.88 -6.98
CA THR A 89 -17.00 12.93 -6.30
C THR A 89 -17.55 13.50 -4.99
N ASP A 90 -18.70 13.00 -4.55
CA ASP A 90 -19.25 13.31 -3.23
C ASP A 90 -18.69 12.35 -2.14
N TYR A 91 -17.50 11.77 -2.36
CA TYR A 91 -16.93 10.72 -1.52
C TYR A 91 -16.48 11.25 -0.14
N LEU A 92 -15.85 12.44 -0.10
CA LEU A 92 -15.37 13.09 1.13
C LEU A 92 -16.01 14.45 1.31
N ASN A 93 -16.28 14.82 2.56
CA ASN A 93 -16.57 16.23 2.86
C ASN A 93 -15.29 17.09 2.75
N LYS A 94 -15.45 18.41 2.74
CA LYS A 94 -14.32 19.34 2.56
C LYS A 94 -13.19 19.14 3.60
N GLN A 95 -13.53 18.94 4.87
CA GLN A 95 -12.55 18.77 5.95
C GLN A 95 -11.80 17.44 5.82
N GLU A 96 -12.52 16.36 5.49
CA GLU A 96 -11.92 15.04 5.26
C GLU A 96 -10.99 15.06 4.05
N ARG A 97 -11.39 15.74 2.97
CA ARG A 97 -10.55 15.90 1.78
C ARG A 97 -9.26 16.65 2.10
N GLU A 98 -9.33 17.77 2.80
CA GLU A 98 -8.15 18.53 3.23
C GLU A 98 -7.21 17.67 4.09
N ALA A 99 -7.77 16.91 5.05
CA ALA A 99 -6.99 16.03 5.91
C ALA A 99 -6.30 14.89 5.14
N VAL A 100 -6.98 14.27 4.17
CA VAL A 100 -6.42 13.18 3.35
C VAL A 100 -5.36 13.71 2.41
N CYS A 101 -5.59 14.84 1.73
CA CYS A 101 -4.60 15.46 0.84
C CYS A 101 -3.33 15.86 1.59
N GLU A 102 -3.44 16.38 2.82
CA GLU A 102 -2.26 16.66 3.66
C GLU A 102 -1.49 15.38 4.03
N ARG A 103 -2.19 14.27 4.25
CA ARG A 103 -1.52 12.98 4.47
C ARG A 103 -0.82 12.49 3.20
N ILE A 104 -1.42 12.63 2.01
CA ILE A 104 -0.80 12.29 0.72
C ILE A 104 0.45 13.16 0.50
N ARG A 105 0.37 14.46 0.79
CA ARG A 105 1.51 15.39 0.69
C ARG A 105 2.65 15.01 1.63
N LYS A 106 2.35 14.57 2.86
CA LYS A 106 3.38 14.07 3.78
C LYS A 106 3.96 12.74 3.30
N ALA A 107 3.13 11.85 2.78
CA ALA A 107 3.56 10.57 2.22
C ALA A 107 4.51 10.77 1.02
N SER A 108 4.27 11.79 0.18
CA SER A 108 5.13 12.04 -0.98
C SER A 108 6.55 12.52 -0.61
N LEU A 109 6.74 12.98 0.64
CA LEU A 109 8.02 13.39 1.20
C LEU A 109 8.79 12.23 1.87
N LEU A 110 8.18 11.04 1.97
CA LEU A 110 8.85 9.87 2.54
C LEU A 110 10.06 9.45 1.71
N SER A 111 11.07 8.95 2.42
CA SER A 111 12.27 8.38 1.78
C SER A 111 11.92 7.16 0.92
N ALA A 112 12.80 6.83 -0.02
CA ALA A 112 12.63 5.65 -0.88
C ALA A 112 12.50 4.34 -0.05
N THR A 113 13.20 4.25 1.09
CA THR A 113 13.12 3.11 2.01
C THR A 113 11.76 3.04 2.70
N GLU A 114 11.24 4.16 3.22
CA GLU A 114 9.92 4.20 3.87
C GLU A 114 8.78 3.91 2.90
N ARG A 115 8.89 4.38 1.65
CA ARG A 115 7.93 4.04 0.58
C ARG A 115 7.94 2.55 0.26
N ARG A 116 9.14 1.97 0.04
CA ARG A 116 9.27 0.52 -0.22
C ARG A 116 8.77 -0.32 0.95
N LYS A 117 9.05 0.08 2.19
CA LYS A 117 8.47 -0.53 3.39
C LYS A 117 6.94 -0.49 3.32
N SER A 118 6.35 0.70 3.16
CA SER A 118 4.89 0.87 3.13
C SER A 118 4.22 0.03 2.03
N ARG A 119 4.85 -0.05 0.85
CA ARG A 119 4.40 -0.92 -0.24
C ARG A 119 4.50 -2.40 0.11
N THR A 120 5.58 -2.83 0.76
CA THR A 120 5.78 -4.22 1.19
C THR A 120 4.77 -4.63 2.24
N ASP A 121 4.52 -3.76 3.23
CA ASP A 121 3.50 -3.97 4.26
C ASP A 121 2.11 -4.14 3.64
N LEU A 122 1.81 -3.35 2.60
CA LEU A 122 0.56 -3.45 1.88
C LEU A 122 0.40 -4.77 1.13
N LEU A 123 1.47 -5.28 0.51
CA LEU A 123 1.46 -6.60 -0.12
C LEU A 123 1.18 -7.70 0.91
N PHE A 124 1.73 -7.58 2.12
CA PHE A 124 1.44 -8.50 3.21
C PHE A 124 -0.03 -8.47 3.64
N LEU A 125 -0.62 -7.28 3.76
CA LEU A 125 -2.03 -7.11 4.13
C LEU A 125 -3.00 -7.59 3.05
N ASP A 126 -2.57 -7.63 1.79
CA ASP A 126 -3.35 -8.13 0.64
C ASP A 126 -3.09 -9.63 0.37
N ASP A 127 -2.56 -10.37 1.36
CA ASP A 127 -2.26 -11.80 1.33
C ASP A 127 -1.23 -12.23 0.25
N ARG A 128 -0.48 -11.29 -0.32
CA ARG A 128 0.55 -11.53 -1.35
C ARG A 128 1.90 -11.79 -0.69
N TYR A 129 1.96 -12.84 0.11
CA TYR A 129 3.09 -13.11 1.01
C TYR A 129 4.42 -13.36 0.29
N GLU A 130 4.43 -13.97 -0.90
CA GLU A 130 5.66 -14.16 -1.68
C GLU A 130 6.27 -12.83 -2.15
N GLU A 131 5.43 -11.90 -2.61
CA GLU A 131 5.88 -10.58 -3.07
C GLU A 131 6.29 -9.70 -1.88
N ALA A 132 5.57 -9.79 -0.77
CA ALA A 132 5.94 -9.14 0.48
C ALA A 132 7.28 -9.66 1.01
N LEU A 133 7.49 -10.98 0.98
CA LEU A 133 8.75 -11.61 1.37
C LEU A 133 9.92 -11.07 0.55
N ALA A 134 9.80 -11.04 -0.79
CA ALA A 134 10.83 -10.48 -1.65
C ALA A 134 11.16 -9.02 -1.30
N GLY A 135 10.13 -8.20 -1.05
CA GLY A 135 10.31 -6.79 -0.64
C GLY A 135 11.02 -6.64 0.71
N TYR A 136 10.65 -7.44 1.72
CA TYR A 136 11.30 -7.39 3.02
C TYR A 136 12.75 -7.88 2.96
N GLU A 137 13.04 -8.91 2.16
CA GLU A 137 14.41 -9.40 1.97
C GLU A 137 15.30 -8.38 1.26
N GLU A 138 14.77 -7.64 0.28
CA GLU A 138 15.49 -6.53 -0.35
C GLU A 138 15.80 -5.41 0.66
N LEU A 139 14.82 -5.00 1.47
CA LEU A 139 15.03 -4.02 2.53
C LEU A 139 16.05 -4.50 3.57
N LEU A 140 16.01 -5.79 3.93
CA LEU A 140 16.93 -6.37 4.90
C LEU A 140 18.37 -6.41 4.35
N LYS A 141 18.54 -6.65 3.06
CA LYS A 141 19.86 -6.59 2.39
C LYS A 141 20.48 -5.19 2.48
N GLU A 142 19.67 -4.14 2.43
CA GLU A 142 20.15 -2.76 2.58
C GLU A 142 20.55 -2.41 4.03
N GLU A 143 19.95 -3.08 5.01
CA GLU A 143 20.23 -2.90 6.44
C GLU A 143 21.27 -3.90 7.00
N MET A 144 21.93 -4.70 6.16
CA MET A 144 22.87 -5.73 6.62
C MET A 144 23.93 -5.19 7.59
N GLY A 145 24.10 -5.91 8.70
CA GLY A 145 25.07 -5.58 9.75
C GLY A 145 24.60 -4.52 10.75
N ARG A 146 23.37 -4.02 10.62
CA ARG A 146 22.75 -3.12 11.61
C ARG A 146 21.86 -3.93 12.54
N ASP A 147 22.01 -3.72 13.84
CA ASP A 147 21.07 -4.23 14.85
C ASP A 147 20.26 -3.05 15.37
N ASN A 148 19.16 -2.77 14.67
CA ASN A 148 18.25 -1.65 14.94
C ASN A 148 16.79 -2.13 14.89
N LYS A 149 15.86 -1.28 15.36
CA LYS A 149 14.41 -1.58 15.36
C LYS A 149 13.88 -1.96 13.97
N PHE A 150 14.42 -1.34 12.92
CA PHE A 150 13.95 -1.59 11.57
C PHE A 150 14.41 -2.97 11.07
N THR A 151 15.62 -3.39 11.42
CA THR A 151 16.12 -4.73 11.11
C THR A 151 15.32 -5.81 11.83
N HIS A 152 15.06 -5.64 13.14
CA HIS A 152 14.16 -6.53 13.89
C HIS A 152 12.78 -6.62 13.24
N TYR A 153 12.19 -5.48 12.89
CA TYR A 153 10.92 -5.42 12.18
C TYR A 153 10.94 -6.23 10.88
N LEU A 154 12.00 -6.14 10.07
CA LEU A 154 12.13 -6.90 8.82
C LEU A 154 12.26 -8.40 9.09
N LEU A 155 13.07 -8.82 10.08
CA LEU A 155 13.21 -10.22 10.47
C LEU A 155 11.86 -10.83 10.89
N TYR A 156 11.13 -10.11 11.74
CA TYR A 156 9.82 -10.54 12.23
C TYR A 156 8.79 -10.68 11.10
N ASN A 157 8.71 -9.69 10.20
CA ASN A 157 7.75 -9.76 9.10
C ASN A 157 8.12 -10.80 8.04
N ILE A 158 9.41 -11.07 7.80
CA ILE A 158 9.86 -12.20 6.97
C ILE A 158 9.38 -13.52 7.58
N ALA A 159 9.56 -13.70 8.90
CA ALA A 159 9.06 -14.88 9.61
C ALA A 159 7.53 -15.01 9.48
N CYS A 160 6.81 -13.89 9.59
CA CYS A 160 5.36 -13.87 9.41
C CYS A 160 4.95 -14.27 7.98
N CYS A 161 5.66 -13.82 6.94
CA CYS A 161 5.41 -14.27 5.56
C CYS A 161 5.57 -15.78 5.43
N TYR A 162 6.66 -16.36 5.93
CA TYR A 162 6.87 -17.81 5.90
C TYR A 162 5.80 -18.57 6.68
N GLY A 163 5.41 -18.07 7.86
CA GLY A 163 4.33 -18.67 8.66
C GLY A 163 2.97 -18.62 7.96
N ARG A 164 2.65 -17.55 7.24
CA ARG A 164 1.44 -17.42 6.42
C ARG A 164 1.45 -18.34 5.19
N LEU A 165 2.65 -18.69 4.70
CA LEU A 165 2.86 -19.67 3.64
C LEU A 165 3.00 -21.12 4.18
N PHE A 166 2.79 -21.33 5.48
CA PHE A 166 2.90 -22.64 6.15
C PHE A 166 4.30 -23.27 6.14
N TYR A 167 5.35 -22.50 5.84
CA TYR A 167 6.74 -22.94 5.98
C TYR A 167 7.22 -22.72 7.42
N PHE A 168 6.67 -23.50 8.36
CA PHE A 168 6.86 -23.28 9.80
C PHE A 168 8.30 -23.51 10.29
N ASP A 169 9.02 -24.43 9.66
CA ASP A 169 10.44 -24.68 9.89
C ASP A 169 11.29 -23.43 9.58
N ILE A 170 11.09 -22.84 8.41
CA ILE A 170 11.79 -21.62 7.99
C ILE A 170 11.34 -20.43 8.86
N ALA A 171 10.03 -20.30 9.11
CA ALA A 171 9.48 -19.23 9.93
C ALA A 171 10.07 -19.23 11.35
N ALA A 172 10.21 -20.41 11.98
CA ALA A 172 10.82 -20.57 13.29
C ALA A 172 12.25 -20.03 13.31
N ASP A 173 13.07 -20.36 12.31
CA ASP A 173 14.45 -19.85 12.22
C ASP A 173 14.50 -18.32 12.15
N TRP A 174 13.56 -17.69 11.45
CA TRP A 174 13.47 -16.22 11.37
C TRP A 174 12.95 -15.58 12.65
N PHE A 175 11.92 -16.15 13.29
CA PHE A 175 11.44 -15.67 14.60
C PHE A 175 12.51 -15.79 15.67
N LYS A 176 13.31 -16.87 15.63
CA LYS A 176 14.47 -17.03 16.51
C LYS A 176 15.47 -15.90 16.31
N LYS A 177 15.87 -15.61 15.06
CA LYS A 177 16.77 -14.47 14.74
C LYS A 177 16.20 -13.13 15.24
N ALA A 178 14.90 -12.89 15.08
CA ALA A 178 14.24 -11.69 15.59
C ALA A 178 14.34 -11.61 17.12
N SER A 179 14.00 -12.70 17.82
CA SER A 179 14.03 -12.78 19.29
C SER A 179 15.44 -12.62 19.90
N GLU A 180 16.48 -13.03 19.16
CA GLU A 180 17.88 -12.93 19.57
C GLU A 180 18.46 -11.52 19.32
N SER A 181 17.77 -10.68 18.53
CA SER A 181 18.19 -9.30 18.28
C SER A 181 18.04 -8.43 19.54
N LYS A 182 18.73 -7.28 19.58
CA LYS A 182 18.61 -6.33 20.70
C LYS A 182 17.17 -5.83 20.93
N TYR A 183 16.34 -5.89 19.90
CA TYR A 183 14.97 -5.40 19.92
C TYR A 183 13.93 -6.52 20.02
N GLY A 184 14.39 -7.76 20.24
CA GLY A 184 13.51 -8.90 20.40
C GLY A 184 12.58 -8.76 21.59
N ASP A 185 11.36 -9.25 21.44
CA ASP A 185 10.30 -9.19 22.44
C ASP A 185 9.68 -10.56 22.73
N ASP A 186 8.65 -10.57 23.59
CA ASP A 186 7.95 -11.80 23.95
C ASP A 186 6.97 -12.26 22.85
N GLU A 187 6.60 -11.39 21.90
CA GLU A 187 5.79 -11.77 20.73
C GLU A 187 6.61 -12.65 19.80
N ASP A 188 7.88 -12.32 19.57
CA ASP A 188 8.81 -13.13 18.78
C ASP A 188 8.89 -14.57 19.30
N LYS A 189 9.03 -14.73 20.63
CA LYS A 189 9.15 -16.03 21.29
C LYS A 189 7.85 -16.81 21.27
N ALA A 190 6.72 -16.12 21.40
CA ALA A 190 5.40 -16.73 21.29
C ALA A 190 5.17 -17.25 19.86
N ALA A 191 5.52 -16.47 18.84
CA ALA A 191 5.44 -16.86 17.43
C ALA A 191 6.39 -18.01 17.09
N LEU A 192 7.62 -18.01 17.61
CA LEU A 192 8.56 -19.14 17.52
C LEU A 192 7.95 -20.41 18.12
N SER A 193 7.45 -20.32 19.36
CA SER A 193 6.84 -21.47 20.06
C SER A 193 5.62 -22.02 19.32
N PHE A 194 4.86 -21.15 18.64
CA PHE A 194 3.76 -21.56 17.78
C PHE A 194 4.28 -22.37 16.58
N CYS A 195 5.28 -21.86 15.85
CA CYS A 195 5.88 -22.57 14.72
C CYS A 195 6.45 -23.94 15.13
N GLU A 196 7.15 -24.02 16.26
CA GLU A 196 7.69 -25.28 16.80
C GLU A 196 6.62 -26.31 17.16
N ARG A 197 5.40 -25.88 17.49
CA ARG A 197 4.26 -26.78 17.70
C ARG A 197 3.73 -27.30 16.38
N MET A 198 3.54 -26.41 15.40
CA MET A 198 3.07 -26.79 14.06
C MET A 198 3.98 -27.84 13.41
N ILE A 199 5.31 -27.67 13.52
CA ILE A 199 6.29 -28.64 12.98
C ILE A 199 6.16 -30.04 13.61
N LYS A 200 5.76 -30.13 14.88
CA LYS A 200 5.61 -31.42 15.57
C LYS A 200 4.30 -32.14 15.23
N GLU A 201 3.34 -31.42 14.66
CA GLU A 201 2.04 -31.93 14.27
C GLU A 201 2.00 -32.41 12.81
N GLU A 202 3.04 -32.10 12.01
CA GLU A 202 3.29 -32.63 10.66
C GLU A 202 3.94 -34.02 10.66
#